data_AF-A0A5Y7UZD3-F1
#
_entry.id   AF-A0A5Y7UZD3-F1
#
_cell.length_a   1.000
_cell.length_b   1.000
_cell.length_c   1.000
_cell.angle_alpha   90.00
_cell.angle_beta   90.00
_cell.angle_gamma   90.00
#
_symmetry.space_group_name_H-M   'P 1'
#
loop_
_entity.id
_entity.type
_entity.pdbx_description
1 polymer ?
#
loop_
_entity_poly.entity_id
_entity_poly.type
_entity_poly.pdbx_seq_one_letter_code
_entity_poly.pdbx_strand_id
1 'polypeptide(L)' 'MKNEIRHEKPVEVNMQLTHREAQALSQLVKRLGFSDCRGLATSDIEAYLMMDGINQIMKALAEEGYAPR' A
#
# COMPACT_ATOMS: atom_id res chain seq x y z
N MET A 1 13.80 29.94 2.89
CA MET A 1 13.78 28.83 1.91
C MET A 1 12.51 28.04 2.15
N LYS A 2 11.49 28.23 1.31
CA LYS A 2 10.28 27.40 1.37
C LYS A 2 10.68 26.05 0.80
N ASN A 3 10.75 25.02 1.64
CA ASN A 3 10.80 23.64 1.17
C ASN A 3 9.49 23.39 0.42
N GLU A 4 9.50 23.56 -0.90
CA GLU A 4 8.51 22.95 -1.76
C GLU A 4 8.64 21.45 -1.54
N ILE A 5 7.71 20.88 -0.77
CA ILE A 5 7.47 19.45 -0.76
C ILE A 5 7.15 19.12 -2.22
N ARG A 6 8.13 18.56 -2.95
CA ARG A 6 7.90 18.05 -4.29
C ARG A 6 6.95 16.89 -4.14
N HIS A 7 5.66 17.13 -4.36
CA HIS A 7 4.70 16.06 -4.54
C HIS A 7 5.13 15.32 -5.80
N GLU A 8 5.70 14.14 -5.63
CA GLU A 8 6.02 13.27 -6.75
C GLU A 8 4.73 12.98 -7.53
N LYS A 9 4.83 13.01 -8.85
CA LYS A 9 3.69 12.73 -9.71
C LYS A 9 3.26 11.27 -9.45
N PRO A 10 1.97 11.02 -9.13
CA PRO A 10 1.50 9.65 -8.96
C PRO A 10 1.76 8.81 -10.21
N VAL A 11 2.19 7.57 -9.99
CA VAL A 11 2.31 6.54 -11.02
C VAL A 11 1.13 5.59 -10.90
N GLU A 12 0.46 5.31 -12.01
CA GLU A 12 -0.65 4.37 -12.04
C GLU A 12 -0.13 2.93 -12.17
N VAL A 13 -0.62 2.04 -11.30
CA VAL A 13 -0.30 0.62 -11.31
C VAL A 13 -1.60 -0.15 -11.40
N ASN A 14 -1.78 -0.91 -12.49
CA ASN A 14 -3.00 -1.68 -12.77
C ASN A 14 -2.81 -3.15 -12.38
N MET A 15 -3.81 -3.74 -11.72
CA MET A 15 -3.82 -5.15 -11.31
C MET A 15 -5.06 -5.87 -11.84
N GLN A 16 -4.89 -7.13 -12.24
CA GLN A 16 -5.99 -8.03 -12.58
C GLN A 16 -5.89 -9.24 -11.67
N LEU A 17 -6.89 -9.44 -10.82
CA LEU A 17 -6.89 -10.48 -9.80
C LEU A 17 -8.15 -11.33 -9.94
N THR A 18 -8.01 -12.64 -9.77
CA THR A 18 -9.16 -13.50 -9.51
C THR A 18 -9.79 -13.15 -8.17
N HIS A 19 -11.05 -13.55 -7.96
CA HIS A 19 -11.74 -13.36 -6.68
C HIS A 19 -10.93 -13.90 -5.48
N ARG A 20 -10.29 -15.07 -5.64
CA ARG A 20 -9.50 -15.70 -4.58
C ARG A 20 -8.22 -14.92 -4.28
N GLU A 21 -7.56 -14.37 -5.31
CA GLU A 21 -6.36 -13.55 -5.13
C GLU A 21 -6.71 -12.22 -4.47
N ALA A 22 -7.77 -11.54 -4.91
CA ALA A 22 -8.22 -10.29 -4.29
C ALA A 22 -8.61 -10.50 -2.82
N GLN A 23 -9.31 -11.59 -2.51
CA GLN A 23 -9.64 -11.95 -1.13
C GLN A 23 -8.39 -12.23 -0.30
N ALA A 24 -7.45 -13.04 -0.80
CA ALA A 24 -6.21 -13.34 -0.08
C ALA A 24 -5.35 -12.08 0.14
N LEU A 25 -5.22 -11.25 -0.89
CA LEU A 25 -4.47 -10.00 -0.82
C LEU A 25 -5.09 -9.04 0.20
N SER A 26 -6.43 -8.89 0.23
CA SER A 26 -7.12 -8.06 1.22
C SER A 26 -6.80 -8.48 2.66
N GLN A 27 -6.67 -9.78 2.92
CA GLN A 27 -6.30 -10.29 4.24
C GLN A 27 -4.82 -10.07 4.56
N LEU A 28 -3.94 -10.17 3.56
CA LEU A 28 -2.51 -9.90 3.72
C LEU A 28 -2.29 -8.43 4.07
N VAL A 29 -2.79 -7.50 3.25
CA VAL A 29 -2.54 -6.06 3.43
C VAL A 29 -3.15 -5.52 4.72
N LYS A 30 -4.23 -6.14 5.22
CA LYS A 30 -4.80 -5.85 6.54
C LYS A 30 -3.84 -6.20 7.69
N ARG A 31 -3.05 -7.27 7.54
CA ARG A 31 -2.18 -7.79 8.61
C ARG A 31 -0.82 -7.14 8.61
N LEU A 32 -0.36 -6.64 7.46
CA LEU A 32 0.90 -5.93 7.35
C LEU A 32 0.85 -4.64 8.17
N GLY A 33 1.87 -4.46 9.01
CA GLY A 33 2.10 -3.24 9.77
C GLY A 33 3.44 -2.62 9.46
N PHE A 34 3.70 -1.47 10.10
CA PHE A 34 4.96 -0.75 9.95
C PHE A 34 6.18 -1.62 10.33
N SER A 35 6.07 -2.48 11.34
CA SER A 35 7.15 -3.38 11.74
C SER A 35 7.55 -4.37 10.64
N ASP A 36 6.58 -4.88 9.88
CA ASP A 36 6.84 -5.78 8.75
C ASP A 36 7.57 -5.04 7.64
N CYS A 37 7.09 -3.84 7.30
CA CYS A 37 7.75 -2.97 6.32
C CYS A 37 9.16 -2.59 6.77
N ARG A 38 9.32 -2.25 8.05
CA ARG A 38 10.61 -1.83 8.61
C ARG A 38 11.65 -2.95 8.63
N GLY A 39 11.22 -4.19 8.81
CA GLY A 39 12.09 -5.36 8.74
C GLY A 39 12.68 -5.59 7.34
N LEU A 40 12.04 -5.07 6.29
CA LEU A 40 12.49 -5.18 4.90
C LEU A 40 13.14 -3.89 4.36
N ALA A 41 12.78 -2.75 4.93
CA ALA A 41 13.28 -1.44 4.53
C ALA A 41 14.70 -1.16 5.03
N THR A 42 15.44 -0.37 4.26
CA THR A 42 16.75 0.17 4.63
C THR A 42 16.65 1.36 5.60
N SER A 43 15.49 2.01 5.66
CA SER A 43 15.23 3.17 6.51
C SER A 43 13.77 3.26 6.97
N ASP A 44 13.51 4.06 8.00
CA ASP A 44 12.14 4.35 8.46
C ASP A 44 11.34 5.10 7.39
N ILE A 45 11.98 5.99 6.62
CA ILE A 45 11.36 6.73 5.52
C ILE A 45 10.83 5.75 4.47
N GLU A 46 11.67 4.80 4.04
CA GLU A 46 11.26 3.77 3.09
C GLU A 46 10.12 2.90 3.65
N ALA A 47 10.15 2.55 4.93
CA ALA A 47 9.07 1.79 5.56
C ALA A 47 7.73 2.56 5.55
N TYR A 48 7.74 3.87 5.77
CA TYR A 48 6.53 4.71 5.63
C TYR A 48 6.04 4.77 4.18
N LEU A 49 6.95 4.93 3.20
CA LEU A 49 6.57 4.91 1.77
C LEU A 49 5.96 3.57 1.35
N MET A 50 6.47 2.45 1.88
CA MET A 50 5.86 1.12 1.67
C MET A 50 4.45 1.04 2.26
N MET A 51 4.24 1.56 3.49
CA MET A 51 2.91 1.62 4.10
C MET A 51 1.94 2.48 3.28
N ASP A 52 2.39 3.61 2.75
CA ASP A 52 1.57 4.45 1.86
C ASP A 52 1.14 3.70 0.60
N GLY A 53 2.05 2.92 -0.01
CA GLY A 53 1.74 2.03 -1.13
C GLY A 53 0.73 0.94 -0.76
N ILE A 54 0.90 0.28 0.39
CA ILE A 54 -0.05 -0.71 0.92
C ILE A 54 -1.43 -0.09 1.12
N ASN A 55 -1.51 1.14 1.63
CA ASN A 55 -2.77 1.86 1.80
C ASN A 55 -3.48 2.14 0.47
N GLN A 56 -2.74 2.41 -0.61
CA GLN A 56 -3.34 2.52 -1.95
C GLN A 56 -3.92 1.19 -2.44
N ILE A 57 -3.21 0.07 -2.20
CA ILE A 57 -3.72 -1.27 -2.53
C ILE A 57 -4.99 -1.57 -1.74
N MET A 58 -5.01 -1.28 -0.44
CA MET A 58 -6.19 -1.44 0.42
C MET A 58 -7.39 -0.66 -0.10
N LYS A 59 -7.16 0.59 -0.53
CA LYS A 59 -8.20 1.44 -1.12
C LYS A 59 -8.76 0.83 -2.41
N ALA A 60 -7.91 0.44 -3.36
CA ALA A 60 -8.33 -0.16 -4.62
C ALA A 60 -9.12 -1.46 -4.42
N LEU A 61 -8.69 -2.32 -3.48
CA LEU A 61 -9.42 -3.53 -3.13
C LEU A 61 -10.80 -3.23 -2.52
N ALA A 62 -10.89 -2.21 -1.67
CA ALA A 62 -12.16 -1.79 -1.07
C ALA A 62 -13.14 -1.23 -2.11
N GLU A 63 -12.65 -0.47 -3.10
CA GLU A 63 -13.45 0.05 -4.22
C GLU A 63 -14.07 -1.09 -5.05
N GLU A 64 -13.37 -2.22 -5.19
CA GLU A 64 -13.85 -3.45 -5.84
C GLU A 64 -14.64 -4.39 -4.90
N GLY A 65 -14.97 -3.94 -3.68
CA GLY A 65 -15.80 -4.69 -2.71
C GLY A 65 -15.04 -5.66 -1.79
N TYR A 66 -13.71 -5.72 -1.87
CA TYR A 66 -12.85 -6.51 -0.99
C TYR A 66 -12.32 -5.67 0.16
N ALA A 67 -13.22 -5.17 1.02
CA ALA A 67 -12.87 -4.29 2.13
C ALA A 67 -11.94 -4.98 3.15
N PRO A 68 -10.69 -4.51 3.34
CA PRO A 68 -9.86 -4.91 4.46
C PRO A 68 -10.50 -4.33 5.73
N ARG A 69 -11.24 -5.14 6.50
CA ARG A 69 -11.89 -4.67 7.73
C ARG A 69 -10.89 -4.27 8.82
#